data_AF-A0A366FC79-F1
#
_entry.id   AF-A0A366FC79-F1
#
_cell.length_a   1.000
_cell.length_b   1.000
_cell.length_c   1.000
_cell.angle_alpha   90.00
_cell.angle_beta   90.00
_cell.angle_gamma   90.00
#
_symmetry.space_group_name_H-M   'P 1'
#
loop_
_entity.id
_entity.type
_entity.pdbx_description
1 polymer ?
#
loop_
_entity_poly.entity_id
_entity_poly.type
_entity_poly.pdbx_seq_one_letter_code
_entity_poly.pdbx_strand_id
1 'polypeptide(L)'
;MTRARATRTGAFAIAFLLGATVCRAEDSPSTAARVQAALANVATLQRPDQDGLVTAFDGNKYIQCRRLDDATTRCEAGGALLQPSLAHVLTPTKIDRLAALGWRLDPSFGNYLRVFPAGAPNADVAAAIVQALAEGYDADVAHLDVRSDWIARRPCPPRNGQTQNLAGAIADPPAFPAQAIRACAYAPPADTTLHPPTGSVQDLIDIYGARVTGEIQRLRVNLDREIYVIFDADIGYVQCAPETKPPSIYCEAQSADSWPALSAMLTADRVARLHAAGFADPGRAPNYWKSYPLDSADDATIARDMLTILHDVYGYTGAQKLKVTTERSPKG
;
A
#
# COMPACT_ATOMS: atom_id res chain seq x y z
N MET A 1 -53.56 -78.85 -12.18
CA MET A 1 -52.22 -79.45 -12.32
C MET A 1 -51.51 -78.80 -13.50
N THR A 2 -50.29 -78.31 -13.25
CA THR A 2 -49.20 -77.99 -14.19
C THR A 2 -49.47 -77.01 -15.35
N ARG A 3 -49.23 -75.72 -15.10
CA ARG A 3 -48.77 -74.74 -16.10
C ARG A 3 -47.24 -74.75 -16.12
N ALA A 4 -46.64 -74.94 -17.29
CA ALA A 4 -45.21 -74.79 -17.53
C ALA A 4 -44.87 -73.32 -17.87
N ARG A 5 -43.76 -72.84 -17.30
CA ARG A 5 -43.09 -71.56 -17.60
C ARG A 5 -42.33 -71.67 -18.92
N ALA A 6 -42.31 -70.58 -19.68
CA ALA A 6 -41.22 -70.27 -20.61
C ALA A 6 -40.83 -68.80 -20.46
N THR A 7 -39.55 -68.60 -20.20
CA THR A 7 -38.79 -67.38 -19.95
C THR A 7 -38.50 -66.60 -21.23
N ARG A 8 -38.55 -65.26 -21.18
CA ARG A 8 -37.64 -64.40 -21.96
C ARG A 8 -37.22 -63.18 -21.13
N THR A 9 -35.95 -63.22 -20.74
CA THR A 9 -35.12 -62.13 -20.25
C THR A 9 -34.89 -61.12 -21.37
N GLY A 10 -35.19 -59.84 -21.11
CA GLY A 10 -34.76 -58.71 -21.93
C GLY A 10 -34.10 -57.69 -21.02
N ALA A 11 -32.76 -57.70 -20.96
CA ALA A 11 -31.99 -56.69 -20.24
C ALA A 11 -31.84 -55.47 -21.16
N PHE A 12 -32.51 -54.37 -20.79
CA PHE A 12 -32.24 -53.04 -21.35
C PHE A 12 -30.99 -52.47 -20.69
N ALA A 13 -29.88 -52.42 -21.43
CA ALA A 13 -28.71 -51.65 -21.04
C ALA A 13 -28.95 -50.18 -21.40
N ILE A 14 -29.28 -49.36 -20.39
CA ILE A 14 -29.30 -47.90 -20.52
C ILE A 14 -27.87 -47.41 -20.33
N ALA A 15 -27.21 -47.05 -21.43
CA ALA A 15 -25.92 -46.37 -21.40
C ALA A 15 -26.15 -44.89 -21.03
N PHE A 16 -25.97 -44.54 -19.75
CA PHE A 16 -25.82 -43.16 -19.32
C PHE A 16 -24.45 -42.64 -19.76
N LEU A 17 -24.43 -41.87 -20.86
CA LEU A 17 -23.31 -41.00 -21.22
C LEU A 17 -23.27 -39.85 -20.20
N LEU A 18 -22.54 -40.07 -19.09
CA LEU A 18 -22.09 -39.00 -18.20
C LEU A 18 -21.05 -38.17 -18.97
N GLY A 19 -21.52 -37.14 -19.68
CA GLY A 19 -20.68 -36.07 -20.15
C GLY A 19 -20.09 -35.36 -18.94
N ALA A 20 -18.82 -35.62 -18.65
CA ALA A 20 -18.07 -34.82 -17.69
C ALA A 20 -17.90 -33.42 -18.28
N THR A 21 -18.81 -32.51 -17.94
CA THR A 21 -18.58 -31.08 -18.07
C THR A 21 -17.44 -30.74 -17.11
N VAL A 22 -16.22 -30.74 -17.63
CA VAL A 22 -15.08 -30.12 -16.95
C VAL A 22 -15.43 -28.64 -16.89
N CYS A 23 -15.97 -28.19 -15.76
CA CYS A 23 -15.91 -26.78 -15.39
C CYS A 23 -14.42 -26.43 -15.29
N ARG A 24 -13.84 -25.93 -16.38
CA ARG A 24 -12.60 -25.16 -16.29
C ARG A 24 -12.94 -23.98 -15.40
N ALA A 25 -12.24 -23.86 -14.27
CA ALA A 25 -12.15 -22.57 -13.59
C ALA A 25 -11.73 -21.55 -14.67
N GLU A 26 -12.53 -20.52 -14.88
CA GLU A 26 -12.11 -19.42 -15.75
C GLU A 26 -10.86 -18.83 -15.14
N ASP A 27 -9.72 -18.98 -15.82
CA ASP A 27 -8.48 -18.30 -15.43
C ASP A 27 -8.80 -16.82 -15.35
N SER A 28 -8.71 -16.26 -14.13
CA SER A 28 -8.93 -14.84 -13.93
C SER A 28 -7.96 -14.06 -14.85
N PRO A 29 -8.43 -13.00 -15.54
CA PRO A 29 -7.59 -12.27 -16.47
C PRO A 29 -6.30 -11.80 -15.79
N SER A 30 -5.15 -11.96 -16.47
CA SER A 30 -3.87 -11.48 -15.95
C SER A 30 -3.95 -10.00 -15.59
N THR A 31 -3.14 -9.55 -14.62
CA THR A 31 -3.11 -8.13 -14.24
C THR A 31 -2.84 -7.21 -15.43
N ALA A 32 -1.95 -7.61 -16.35
CA ALA A 32 -1.71 -6.86 -17.59
C ALA A 32 -2.98 -6.75 -18.46
N ALA A 33 -3.76 -7.83 -18.58
CA ALA A 33 -5.04 -7.81 -19.32
C ALA A 33 -6.07 -6.91 -18.62
N ARG A 34 -6.15 -6.91 -17.28
CA ARG A 34 -7.03 -6.01 -16.52
C ARG A 34 -6.67 -4.54 -16.72
N VAL A 35 -5.38 -4.19 -16.64
CA VAL A 35 -4.89 -2.84 -16.91
C VAL A 35 -5.15 -2.42 -18.36
N GLN A 36 -4.88 -3.31 -19.33
CA GLN A 36 -5.17 -3.06 -20.75
C GLN A 36 -6.66 -2.80 -20.99
N ALA A 37 -7.55 -3.58 -20.35
CA ALA A 37 -8.98 -3.39 -20.47
C ALA A 37 -9.42 -2.03 -19.90
N ALA A 38 -8.88 -1.62 -18.76
CA ALA A 38 -9.13 -0.31 -18.17
C ALA A 38 -8.66 0.84 -19.09
N LEU A 39 -7.47 0.71 -19.69
CA LEU A 39 -6.95 1.66 -20.67
C LEU A 39 -7.82 1.73 -21.92
N ALA A 40 -8.30 0.59 -22.42
CA ALA A 40 -9.24 0.53 -23.53
C ALA A 40 -10.56 1.24 -23.19
N ASN A 41 -11.09 1.01 -21.99
CA ASN A 41 -12.32 1.62 -21.51
C ASN A 41 -12.25 3.15 -21.49
N VAL A 42 -11.18 3.74 -20.94
CA VAL A 42 -11.02 5.21 -20.94
C VAL A 42 -10.70 5.78 -22.32
N ALA A 43 -10.14 4.98 -23.24
CA ALA A 43 -9.88 5.40 -24.61
C ALA A 43 -11.16 5.42 -25.47
N THR A 44 -12.10 4.49 -25.23
CA THR A 44 -13.35 4.38 -25.99
C THR A 44 -14.46 5.27 -25.43
N LEU A 45 -14.58 5.37 -24.11
CA LEU A 45 -15.62 6.17 -23.44
C LEU A 45 -15.13 7.59 -23.19
N GLN A 46 -14.96 8.36 -24.26
CA GLN A 46 -14.70 9.79 -24.15
C GLN A 46 -15.93 10.51 -23.60
N ARG A 47 -15.71 11.34 -22.58
CA ARG A 47 -16.74 12.17 -21.96
C ARG A 47 -16.41 13.63 -22.21
N PRO A 48 -17.39 14.46 -22.61
CA PRO A 48 -17.17 15.90 -22.76
C PRO A 48 -16.58 16.50 -21.49
N ASP A 49 -15.58 17.37 -21.64
CA ASP A 49 -14.92 18.11 -20.55
C ASP A 49 -14.35 17.26 -19.41
N GLN A 50 -14.08 15.98 -19.66
CA GLN A 50 -13.47 15.07 -18.70
C GLN A 50 -12.26 14.36 -19.30
N ASP A 51 -11.36 13.95 -18.42
CA ASP A 51 -10.22 13.09 -18.75
C ASP A 51 -10.39 11.75 -18.05
N GLY A 52 -10.14 10.68 -18.77
CA GLY A 52 -10.19 9.32 -18.24
C GLY A 52 -8.92 9.00 -17.45
N LEU A 53 -9.09 8.37 -16.28
CA LEU A 53 -8.03 7.93 -15.39
C LEU A 53 -8.03 6.40 -15.31
N VAL A 54 -6.85 5.80 -15.27
CA VAL A 54 -6.63 4.40 -14.93
C VAL A 54 -5.62 4.34 -13.80
N THR A 55 -5.98 3.76 -12.66
CA THR A 55 -5.06 3.57 -11.54
C THR A 55 -4.85 2.07 -11.31
N ALA A 56 -3.60 1.64 -11.31
CA ALA A 56 -3.18 0.30 -10.89
C ALA A 56 -2.34 0.39 -9.62
N PHE A 57 -2.68 -0.34 -8.57
CA PHE A 57 -2.01 -0.21 -7.27
C PHE A 57 -2.09 -1.47 -6.40
N ASP A 58 -1.15 -1.63 -5.46
CA ASP A 58 -1.08 -2.77 -4.52
C ASP A 58 -1.52 -2.42 -3.09
N GLY A 59 -2.41 -1.43 -2.98
CA GLY A 59 -2.79 -0.82 -1.71
C GLY A 59 -1.91 0.36 -1.27
N ASN A 60 -0.68 0.49 -1.78
CA ASN A 60 0.22 1.62 -1.45
C ASN A 60 0.97 2.16 -2.67
N LYS A 61 1.64 1.28 -3.41
CA LYS A 61 2.43 1.60 -4.60
C LYS A 61 1.46 1.69 -5.77
N TYR A 62 1.53 2.77 -6.54
CA TYR A 62 0.61 2.97 -7.65
C TYR A 62 1.28 3.54 -8.88
N ILE A 63 0.60 3.31 -10.00
CA ILE A 63 0.75 4.09 -11.22
C ILE A 63 -0.65 4.50 -11.68
N GLN A 64 -0.81 5.78 -11.98
CA GLN A 64 -2.04 6.33 -12.53
C GLN A 64 -1.77 6.93 -13.90
N CYS A 65 -2.57 6.55 -14.89
CA CYS A 65 -2.53 7.08 -16.23
C CYS A 65 -3.75 7.97 -16.49
N ARG A 66 -3.52 9.16 -17.04
CA ARG A 66 -4.54 10.09 -17.52
C ARG A 66 -4.50 10.12 -19.04
N ARG A 67 -5.65 9.89 -19.67
CA ARG A 67 -5.85 10.08 -21.10
C ARG A 67 -6.18 11.55 -21.36
N LEU A 68 -5.34 12.23 -22.13
CA LEU A 68 -5.54 13.63 -22.52
C LEU A 68 -6.40 13.73 -23.79
N ASP A 69 -6.83 14.96 -24.09
CA ASP A 69 -7.68 15.28 -25.24
C ASP A 69 -6.98 15.12 -26.59
N ASP A 70 -5.67 15.35 -26.65
CA ASP A 70 -4.80 15.05 -27.78
C ASP A 70 -4.53 13.54 -27.97
N ALA A 71 -5.24 12.69 -27.23
CA ALA A 71 -5.09 11.25 -27.23
C ALA A 71 -3.71 10.76 -26.76
N THR A 72 -2.89 11.58 -26.12
CA THR A 72 -1.71 11.09 -25.39
C THR A 72 -2.13 10.46 -24.06
N THR A 73 -1.32 9.53 -23.56
CA THR A 73 -1.52 8.93 -22.25
C THR A 73 -0.36 9.33 -21.34
N ARG A 74 -0.66 10.09 -20.30
CA ARG A 74 0.31 10.54 -19.29
C ARG A 74 0.20 9.65 -18.05
N CYS A 75 1.23 8.87 -17.74
CA CYS A 75 1.27 8.01 -16.57
C CYS A 75 2.21 8.56 -15.49
N GLU A 76 1.78 8.48 -14.24
CA GLU A 76 2.49 8.96 -13.06
C GLU A 76 2.56 7.85 -12.02
N ALA A 77 3.78 7.49 -11.62
CA ALA A 77 4.07 6.54 -10.55
C ALA A 77 4.37 7.29 -9.25
N GLY A 78 3.89 6.77 -8.12
CA GLY A 78 3.97 7.44 -6.82
C GLY A 78 5.41 7.78 -6.38
N GLY A 79 5.59 8.96 -5.81
CA GLY A 79 6.88 9.45 -5.31
C GLY A 79 6.93 9.65 -3.79
N ALA A 80 8.15 9.74 -3.24
CA ALA A 80 8.36 9.88 -1.81
C ALA A 80 8.02 11.28 -1.24
N LEU A 81 7.90 12.31 -2.10
CA LEU A 81 7.62 13.68 -1.66
C LEU A 81 6.23 13.82 -1.03
N LEU A 82 5.21 13.30 -1.71
CA LEU A 82 3.83 13.30 -1.21
C LEU A 82 3.48 12.03 -0.44
N GLN A 83 4.16 10.93 -0.73
CA GLN A 83 3.96 9.65 -0.07
C GLN A 83 5.24 9.18 0.63
N PRO A 84 5.57 9.72 1.84
CA PRO A 84 6.80 9.37 2.55
C PRO A 84 7.01 7.87 2.82
N SER A 85 5.93 7.08 2.85
CA SER A 85 5.97 5.62 2.95
C SER A 85 6.63 4.94 1.74
N LEU A 86 6.85 5.64 0.62
CA LEU A 86 7.60 5.10 -0.51
C LEU A 86 9.12 5.28 -0.37
N ALA A 87 9.61 5.99 0.65
CA ALA A 87 11.04 6.31 0.77
C ALA A 87 11.95 5.09 1.00
N HIS A 88 11.48 4.01 1.65
CA HIS A 88 12.26 2.76 1.72
C HIS A 88 12.12 1.89 0.47
N VAL A 89 11.04 2.04 -0.29
CA VAL A 89 10.83 1.31 -1.55
C VAL A 89 11.70 1.92 -2.65
N LEU A 90 11.67 3.24 -2.78
CA LEU A 90 12.40 4.03 -3.78
C LEU A 90 13.87 4.23 -3.39
N THR A 91 14.59 3.12 -3.24
CA THR A 91 16.06 3.13 -3.09
C THR A 91 16.74 3.64 -4.36
N PRO A 92 18.02 4.09 -4.30
CA PRO A 92 18.74 4.52 -5.50
C PRO A 92 18.70 3.50 -6.65
N THR A 93 18.88 2.21 -6.35
CA THR A 93 18.78 1.12 -7.35
C THR A 93 17.41 1.04 -8.00
N LYS A 94 16.33 1.24 -7.23
CA LYS A 94 14.95 1.22 -7.74
C LYS A 94 14.65 2.45 -8.59
N ILE A 95 15.16 3.61 -8.20
CA ILE A 95 15.08 4.85 -8.97
C ILE A 95 15.81 4.70 -10.32
N ASP A 96 17.03 4.14 -10.31
CA ASP A 96 17.78 3.85 -11.54
C ASP A 96 17.02 2.89 -12.45
N ARG A 97 16.34 1.89 -11.86
CA ARG A 97 15.50 0.96 -12.63
C ARG A 97 14.31 1.67 -13.27
N LEU A 98 13.59 2.51 -12.54
CA LEU A 98 12.51 3.34 -13.09
C LEU A 98 13.01 4.22 -14.24
N ALA A 99 14.18 4.85 -14.06
CA ALA A 99 14.81 5.67 -15.09
C ALA A 99 15.15 4.87 -16.36
N ALA A 100 15.68 3.65 -16.21
CA ALA A 100 15.96 2.74 -17.33
C ALA A 100 14.68 2.30 -18.06
N LEU A 101 13.56 2.20 -17.34
CA LEU A 101 12.23 1.94 -17.90
C LEU A 101 11.55 3.20 -18.49
N GLY A 102 12.26 4.34 -18.54
CA GLY A 102 11.79 5.58 -19.15
C GLY A 102 10.89 6.46 -18.25
N TRP A 103 10.84 6.18 -16.95
CA TRP A 103 10.14 7.02 -15.98
C TRP A 103 11.07 8.11 -15.45
N ARG A 104 10.61 9.36 -15.41
CA ARG A 104 11.42 10.53 -15.01
C ARG A 104 10.78 11.26 -13.85
N LEU A 105 11.58 11.70 -12.89
CA LEU A 105 11.08 12.49 -11.76
C LEU A 105 10.41 13.79 -12.26
N ASP A 106 9.14 13.99 -11.91
CA ASP A 106 8.43 15.25 -12.06
C ASP A 106 8.66 16.10 -10.81
N PRO A 107 9.41 17.23 -10.92
CA PRO A 107 9.72 18.07 -9.76
C PRO A 107 8.48 18.74 -9.16
N SER A 108 7.35 18.78 -9.89
CA SER A 108 6.14 19.46 -9.45
C SER A 108 5.49 18.76 -8.25
N PHE A 109 5.50 17.43 -8.23
CA PHE A 109 4.87 16.64 -7.17
C PHE A 109 5.77 15.52 -6.62
N GLY A 110 6.96 15.34 -7.19
CA GLY A 110 7.91 14.29 -6.83
C GLY A 110 7.53 12.89 -7.33
N ASN A 111 6.47 12.75 -8.14
CA ASN A 111 6.09 11.51 -8.81
C ASN A 111 7.01 11.21 -10.01
N TYR A 112 7.00 9.98 -10.51
CA TYR A 112 7.73 9.60 -11.73
C TYR A 112 6.80 9.56 -12.93
N LEU A 113 7.10 10.32 -13.98
CA LEU A 113 6.30 10.50 -15.17
C LEU A 113 6.80 9.64 -16.33
N ARG A 114 5.87 9.07 -17.08
CA ARG A 114 6.10 8.56 -18.44
C ARG A 114 4.94 8.95 -19.34
N VAL A 115 5.25 9.50 -20.51
CA VAL A 115 4.26 9.91 -21.51
C VAL A 115 4.28 8.94 -22.69
N PHE A 116 3.11 8.50 -23.11
CA PHE A 116 2.91 7.65 -24.28
C PHE A 116 2.22 8.46 -25.37
N PRO A 117 2.73 8.40 -26.62
CA PRO A 117 2.18 9.17 -27.72
C PRO A 117 0.76 8.72 -28.08
N ALA A 118 0.03 9.58 -28.80
CA ALA A 118 -1.26 9.22 -29.35
C ALA A 118 -1.15 7.98 -30.25
N GLY A 119 -2.10 7.05 -30.09
CA GLY A 119 -2.11 5.78 -30.80
C GLY A 119 -1.21 4.68 -30.24
N ALA A 120 -0.47 4.93 -29.14
CA ALA A 120 0.27 3.87 -28.46
C ALA A 120 -0.67 2.69 -28.09
N PRO A 121 -0.30 1.42 -28.40
CA PRO A 121 -1.12 0.27 -28.05
C PRO A 121 -1.37 0.18 -26.55
N ASN A 122 -2.62 -0.05 -26.14
CA ASN A 122 -2.96 -0.20 -24.72
C ASN A 122 -2.20 -1.35 -24.04
N ALA A 123 -1.85 -2.40 -24.80
CA ALA A 123 -1.02 -3.49 -24.31
C ALA A 123 0.40 -3.03 -23.92
N ASP A 124 1.00 -2.12 -24.69
CA ASP A 124 2.35 -1.60 -24.41
C ASP A 124 2.34 -0.69 -23.17
N VAL A 125 1.30 0.13 -23.04
CA VAL A 125 1.10 0.97 -21.86
C VAL A 125 0.86 0.09 -20.62
N ALA A 126 0.02 -0.93 -20.73
CA ALA A 126 -0.24 -1.88 -19.63
C ALA A 126 1.03 -2.64 -19.22
N ALA A 127 1.83 -3.11 -20.18
CA ALA A 127 3.09 -3.77 -19.91
C ALA A 127 4.07 -2.84 -19.18
N ALA A 128 4.18 -1.57 -19.61
CA ALA A 128 5.02 -0.59 -18.96
C ALA A 128 4.59 -0.27 -17.52
N ILE A 129 3.27 -0.23 -17.25
CA ILE A 129 2.72 -0.05 -15.90
C ILE A 129 3.12 -1.23 -15.00
N VAL A 130 2.82 -2.46 -15.44
CA VAL A 130 3.10 -3.68 -14.66
C VAL A 130 4.60 -3.84 -14.42
N GLN A 131 5.42 -3.57 -15.44
CA GLN A 131 6.87 -3.67 -15.32
C GLN A 131 7.44 -2.67 -14.31
N ALA A 132 6.97 -1.42 -14.33
CA ALA A 132 7.41 -0.41 -13.38
C ALA A 132 6.99 -0.73 -11.95
N LEU A 133 5.75 -1.21 -11.74
CA LEU A 133 5.28 -1.66 -10.42
C LEU A 133 6.09 -2.84 -9.89
N ALA A 134 6.38 -3.84 -10.73
CA ALA A 134 7.19 -4.99 -10.32
C ALA A 134 8.64 -4.58 -10.04
N GLU A 135 9.31 -3.96 -10.99
CA GLU A 135 10.76 -3.80 -10.92
C GLU A 135 11.20 -2.55 -10.15
N GLY A 136 10.42 -1.46 -10.25
CA GLY A 136 10.70 -0.18 -9.63
C GLY A 136 10.12 -0.05 -8.21
N TYR A 137 9.10 -0.83 -7.87
CA TYR A 137 8.44 -0.73 -6.57
C TYR A 137 8.34 -2.05 -5.80
N ASP A 138 8.71 -3.20 -6.38
CA ASP A 138 8.46 -4.52 -5.79
C ASP A 138 6.99 -4.69 -5.37
N ALA A 139 6.07 -4.20 -6.21
CA ALA A 139 4.64 -4.35 -5.96
C ALA A 139 4.19 -5.80 -6.17
N ASP A 140 3.17 -6.20 -5.42
CA ASP A 140 2.49 -7.48 -5.65
C ASP A 140 1.62 -7.39 -6.91
N VAL A 141 2.25 -7.66 -8.06
CA VAL A 141 1.58 -7.53 -9.36
C VAL A 141 0.50 -8.59 -9.60
N ALA A 142 0.47 -9.68 -8.81
CA ALA A 142 -0.59 -10.68 -8.90
C ALA A 142 -1.91 -10.13 -8.29
N HIS A 143 -1.80 -9.29 -7.27
CA HIS A 143 -2.92 -8.75 -6.50
C HIS A 143 -3.09 -7.24 -6.66
N LEU A 144 -2.84 -6.69 -7.85
CA LEU A 144 -3.16 -5.28 -8.11
C LEU A 144 -4.67 -5.06 -8.17
N ASP A 145 -5.08 -3.97 -7.56
CA ASP A 145 -6.36 -3.30 -7.81
C ASP A 145 -6.21 -2.43 -9.06
N VAL A 146 -7.20 -2.50 -9.96
CA VAL A 146 -7.25 -1.70 -11.19
C VAL A 146 -8.58 -0.96 -11.23
N ARG A 147 -8.54 0.36 -11.35
CA ARG A 147 -9.72 1.23 -11.36
C ARG A 147 -9.69 2.15 -12.58
N SER A 148 -10.87 2.43 -13.13
CA SER A 148 -11.07 3.50 -14.12
C SER A 148 -11.95 4.59 -13.51
N ASP A 149 -11.64 5.85 -13.79
CA ASP A 149 -12.42 6.99 -13.32
C ASP A 149 -12.41 8.13 -14.36
N TRP A 150 -13.24 9.16 -14.16
CA TRP A 150 -13.29 10.36 -14.99
C TRP A 150 -13.29 11.60 -14.11
N ILE A 151 -12.36 12.50 -14.39
CA ILE A 151 -12.25 13.78 -13.69
C ILE A 151 -12.51 14.93 -14.64
N ALA A 152 -13.11 16.01 -14.14
CA ALA A 152 -13.26 17.24 -14.90
C ALA A 152 -11.90 17.74 -15.40
N ARG A 153 -11.81 17.96 -16.72
CA ARG A 153 -10.60 18.42 -17.40
C ARG A 153 -10.20 19.78 -16.88
N ARG A 154 -8.96 19.87 -16.39
CA ARG A 154 -8.34 21.12 -15.97
C ARG A 154 -6.82 21.00 -16.04
N PRO A 155 -6.08 22.11 -16.20
CA PRO A 155 -4.62 22.07 -16.27
C PRO A 155 -3.99 21.41 -15.04
N CYS A 156 -4.51 21.71 -13.86
CA CYS A 156 -3.99 21.24 -12.58
C CYS A 156 -5.12 20.55 -11.81
N PRO A 157 -5.38 19.26 -12.10
CA PRO A 157 -6.43 18.53 -11.43
C PRO A 157 -6.10 18.34 -9.94
N PRO A 158 -7.12 18.27 -9.07
CA PRO A 158 -6.90 18.01 -7.65
C PRO A 158 -6.17 16.68 -7.45
N ARG A 159 -5.36 16.63 -6.40
CA ARG A 159 -4.57 15.44 -6.03
C ARG A 159 -4.78 15.08 -4.58
N ASN A 160 -4.57 13.81 -4.27
CA ASN A 160 -4.48 13.33 -2.90
C ASN A 160 -3.31 14.01 -2.18
N GLY A 161 -3.58 14.52 -0.98
CA GLY A 161 -2.61 15.20 -0.14
C GLY A 161 -1.52 14.31 0.41
N GLN A 162 -0.55 14.92 1.11
CA GLN A 162 0.28 14.17 2.04
C GLN A 162 -0.59 13.44 3.05
N THR A 163 -0.12 12.27 3.51
CA THR A 163 -0.87 11.41 4.42
C THR A 163 -2.26 11.08 3.89
N GLN A 164 -2.39 10.81 2.59
CA GLN A 164 -3.54 10.10 2.01
C GLN A 164 -3.08 8.81 1.33
N ASN A 165 -3.96 7.82 1.21
CA ASN A 165 -3.68 6.67 0.36
C ASN A 165 -3.42 7.15 -1.08
N LEU A 166 -2.40 6.58 -1.71
CA LEU A 166 -1.98 6.97 -3.06
C LEU A 166 -1.70 8.48 -3.16
N ALA A 167 -1.04 9.06 -2.16
CA ALA A 167 -0.73 10.48 -2.13
C ALA A 167 -0.04 10.94 -3.43
N GLY A 168 -0.44 12.11 -3.92
CA GLY A 168 -0.06 12.64 -5.22
C GLY A 168 -0.87 12.12 -6.41
N ALA A 169 -1.68 11.06 -6.27
CA ALA A 169 -2.56 10.63 -7.36
C ALA A 169 -3.64 11.68 -7.64
N ILE A 170 -4.05 11.79 -8.90
CA ILE A 170 -5.17 12.63 -9.32
C ILE A 170 -6.47 12.00 -8.81
N ALA A 171 -7.25 12.79 -8.10
CA ALA A 171 -8.57 12.40 -7.62
C ALA A 171 -9.40 13.66 -7.42
N ASP A 172 -10.72 13.56 -7.54
CA ASP A 172 -11.65 14.64 -7.13
C ASP A 172 -12.29 14.25 -5.80
N PRO A 173 -11.60 14.35 -4.64
CA PRO A 173 -12.10 13.78 -3.41
C PRO A 173 -13.17 14.69 -2.76
N PRO A 174 -14.45 14.29 -2.69
CA PRO A 174 -15.38 14.88 -1.73
C PRO A 174 -15.06 14.44 -0.29
N ALA A 175 -14.35 13.33 -0.10
CA ALA A 175 -14.11 12.71 1.20
C ALA A 175 -12.96 13.32 2.01
N PHE A 176 -11.97 13.96 1.37
CA PHE A 176 -10.78 14.52 2.07
C PHE A 176 -10.37 15.91 1.55
N PRO A 177 -11.30 16.90 1.54
CA PRO A 177 -11.04 18.20 0.94
C PRO A 177 -9.92 18.98 1.62
N ALA A 178 -9.70 18.75 2.92
CA ALA A 178 -8.74 19.50 3.73
C ALA A 178 -7.26 19.24 3.36
N GLN A 179 -6.94 18.04 2.86
CA GLN A 179 -5.55 17.73 2.47
C GLN A 179 -5.39 17.67 0.94
N ALA A 180 -6.48 17.79 0.17
CA ALA A 180 -6.41 17.77 -1.28
C ALA A 180 -5.52 18.92 -1.81
N ILE A 181 -4.58 18.59 -2.69
CA ILE A 181 -3.71 19.59 -3.32
C ILE A 181 -4.42 20.13 -4.56
N ARG A 182 -4.76 21.42 -4.53
CA ARG A 182 -5.42 22.15 -5.63
C ARG A 182 -4.47 23.15 -6.28
N ALA A 183 -3.29 22.66 -6.65
CA ALA A 183 -2.22 23.45 -7.25
C ALA A 183 -1.53 22.65 -8.37
N CYS A 184 -0.73 23.32 -9.18
CA CYS A 184 0.04 22.72 -10.27
C CYS A 184 1.38 22.12 -9.82
N ALA A 185 1.79 22.43 -8.60
CA ALA A 185 2.97 21.89 -7.94
C ALA A 185 2.73 21.88 -6.42
N TYR A 186 3.46 21.01 -5.73
CA TYR A 186 3.52 20.94 -4.29
C TYR A 186 4.88 21.44 -3.83
N ALA A 187 4.88 22.48 -2.99
CA ALA A 187 6.06 22.90 -2.26
C ALA A 187 5.98 22.29 -0.86
N PRO A 188 6.91 21.40 -0.46
CA PRO A 188 6.96 20.95 0.92
C PRO A 188 7.19 22.16 1.84
N PRO A 189 6.65 22.14 3.07
CA PRO A 189 7.07 23.07 4.10
C PRO A 189 8.59 23.11 4.19
N ALA A 190 9.15 24.29 4.52
CA ALA A 190 10.58 24.42 4.70
C ALA A 190 11.07 23.34 5.67
N ASP A 191 12.13 22.64 5.27
CA ASP A 191 12.67 21.51 6.00
C ASP A 191 13.09 21.94 7.41
N THR A 192 12.27 21.59 8.42
CA THR A 192 12.58 21.88 9.82
C THR A 192 13.62 20.92 10.40
N THR A 193 14.10 19.94 9.62
CA THR A 193 15.12 18.96 10.06
C THR A 193 16.54 19.54 10.26
N LEU A 194 16.69 20.87 10.18
CA LEU A 194 17.97 21.55 10.45
C LEU A 194 18.37 21.62 11.93
N HIS A 195 17.58 21.06 12.85
CA HIS A 195 17.99 20.97 14.24
C HIS A 195 18.77 19.66 14.44
N PRO A 196 20.02 19.70 14.93
CA PRO A 196 20.69 18.48 15.36
C PRO A 196 19.80 17.82 16.43
N PRO A 197 19.54 16.51 16.34
CA PRO A 197 18.67 15.84 17.30
C PRO A 197 19.24 16.10 18.71
N THR A 198 18.47 16.82 19.53
CA THR A 198 18.75 16.98 20.96
C THR A 198 18.49 15.67 21.72
N GLY A 199 17.93 14.68 21.01
CA GLY A 199 17.59 13.37 21.51
C GLY A 199 16.22 13.34 22.16
N SER A 200 15.35 14.32 21.89
CA SER A 200 13.99 14.36 22.46
C SER A 200 12.98 13.59 21.59
N VAL A 201 11.85 13.20 22.19
CA VAL A 201 10.71 12.63 21.44
C VAL A 201 10.22 13.61 20.36
N GLN A 202 10.22 14.92 20.64
CA GLN A 202 9.76 15.92 19.67
C GLN A 202 10.68 15.95 18.45
N ASP A 203 12.00 15.81 18.62
CA ASP A 203 12.93 15.74 17.50
C ASP A 203 12.63 14.52 16.62
N LEU A 204 12.31 13.37 17.23
CA LEU A 204 11.93 12.18 16.46
C LEU A 204 10.63 12.39 15.69
N ILE A 205 9.65 13.08 16.28
CA ILE A 205 8.38 13.43 15.61
C ILE A 205 8.66 14.37 14.43
N ASP A 206 9.53 15.36 14.60
CA ASP A 206 9.84 16.32 13.54
C ASP A 206 10.60 15.66 12.39
N ILE A 207 11.47 14.68 12.68
CA ILE A 207 12.27 13.97 11.67
C ILE A 207 11.46 12.84 10.99
N TYR A 208 10.76 12.02 11.78
CA TYR A 208 10.16 10.76 11.31
C TYR A 208 8.63 10.76 11.31
N GLY A 209 7.98 11.71 11.97
CA GLY A 209 6.52 11.72 12.20
C GLY A 209 5.72 11.56 10.91
N ALA A 210 5.99 12.39 9.90
CA ALA A 210 5.30 12.31 8.60
C ALA A 210 5.44 10.92 7.94
N ARG A 211 6.61 10.29 8.07
CA ARG A 211 6.86 8.97 7.52
C ARG A 211 6.12 7.88 8.28
N VAL A 212 6.20 7.88 9.61
CA VAL A 212 5.52 6.90 10.46
C VAL A 212 4.00 7.04 10.31
N THR A 213 3.46 8.27 10.27
CA THR A 213 2.04 8.53 9.97
C THR A 213 1.62 7.95 8.61
N GLY A 214 2.45 8.13 7.58
CA GLY A 214 2.18 7.54 6.26
C GLY A 214 2.13 6.01 6.27
N GLU A 215 2.95 5.35 7.09
CA GLU A 215 2.90 3.90 7.26
C GLU A 215 1.68 3.43 8.04
N ILE A 216 1.31 4.12 9.13
CA ILE A 216 0.09 3.78 9.88
C ILE A 216 -1.14 3.93 9.00
N GLN A 217 -1.21 5.02 8.23
CA GLN A 217 -2.30 5.20 7.29
C GLN A 217 -2.34 4.08 6.24
N ARG A 218 -1.17 3.66 5.72
CA ARG A 218 -1.10 2.54 4.77
C ARG A 218 -1.76 1.29 5.35
N LEU A 219 -1.57 1.00 6.64
CA LEU A 219 -2.28 -0.10 7.29
C LEU A 219 -3.79 0.14 7.36
N ARG A 220 -4.20 1.36 7.77
CA ARG A 220 -5.63 1.74 7.91
C ARG A 220 -6.43 1.62 6.63
N VAL A 221 -5.85 1.95 5.48
CA VAL A 221 -6.57 1.94 4.20
C VAL A 221 -6.56 0.57 3.51
N ASN A 222 -5.83 -0.39 4.08
CA ASN A 222 -5.65 -1.75 3.57
C ASN A 222 -5.94 -2.79 4.66
N LEU A 223 -7.03 -2.60 5.42
CA LEU A 223 -7.34 -3.44 6.59
C LEU A 223 -7.52 -4.92 6.28
N ASP A 224 -7.99 -5.21 5.08
CA ASP A 224 -8.27 -6.55 4.57
C ASP A 224 -7.02 -7.24 3.99
N ARG A 225 -5.88 -6.56 3.96
CA ARG A 225 -4.60 -7.12 3.51
C ARG A 225 -3.78 -7.61 4.69
N GLU A 226 -3.16 -8.77 4.53
CA GLU A 226 -2.08 -9.21 5.41
C GLU A 226 -0.86 -8.35 5.10
N ILE A 227 -0.73 -7.22 5.82
CA ILE A 227 0.38 -6.28 5.70
C ILE A 227 0.88 -5.85 7.08
N TYR A 228 2.18 -5.59 7.22
CA TYR A 228 2.72 -4.95 8.42
C TYR A 228 3.77 -3.88 8.09
N VAL A 229 4.14 -3.12 9.12
CA VAL A 229 5.31 -2.25 9.16
C VAL A 229 6.08 -2.51 10.45
N ILE A 230 7.42 -2.51 10.36
CA ILE A 230 8.33 -2.56 11.50
C ILE A 230 9.12 -1.25 11.53
N PHE A 231 9.07 -0.57 12.66
CA PHE A 231 9.93 0.56 13.01
C PHE A 231 11.04 0.04 13.93
N ASP A 232 12.23 -0.14 13.36
CA ASP A 232 13.37 -0.80 14.00
C ASP A 232 14.46 0.23 14.33
N ALA A 233 14.77 0.34 15.62
CA ALA A 233 15.80 1.20 16.18
C ALA A 233 17.14 0.46 16.45
N ASP A 234 17.34 -0.72 15.85
CA ASP A 234 18.43 -1.69 16.04
C ASP A 234 18.47 -2.37 17.40
N ILE A 235 18.12 -1.62 18.45
CA ILE A 235 18.11 -2.08 19.83
C ILE A 235 16.78 -2.75 20.22
N GLY A 236 15.71 -2.40 19.52
CA GLY A 236 14.34 -2.87 19.72
C GLY A 236 13.45 -2.35 18.61
N TYR A 237 12.26 -2.94 18.45
CA TYR A 237 11.32 -2.53 17.41
C TYR A 237 9.91 -2.32 17.94
N VAL A 238 9.14 -1.57 17.16
CA VAL A 238 7.68 -1.56 17.21
C VAL A 238 7.14 -2.01 15.87
N GLN A 239 6.28 -3.03 15.86
CA GLN A 239 5.64 -3.56 14.66
C GLN A 239 4.16 -3.22 14.70
N CYS A 240 3.56 -2.81 13.58
CA CYS A 240 2.12 -2.61 13.47
C CYS A 240 1.52 -3.34 12.26
N ALA A 241 0.30 -3.83 12.42
CA ALA A 241 -0.49 -4.53 11.39
C ALA A 241 -1.99 -4.18 11.55
N PRO A 242 -2.81 -4.30 10.49
CA PRO A 242 -4.25 -4.12 10.60
C PRO A 242 -4.92 -5.32 11.26
N GLU A 243 -6.00 -5.08 12.01
CA GLU A 243 -6.95 -6.09 12.46
C GLU A 243 -8.35 -5.74 11.95
N THR A 244 -9.11 -6.74 11.49
CA THR A 244 -10.42 -6.51 10.85
C THR A 244 -11.62 -6.69 11.78
N LYS A 245 -11.45 -7.29 12.96
CA LYS A 245 -12.57 -7.68 13.84
C LYS A 245 -12.23 -7.50 15.34
N PRO A 246 -12.52 -6.33 15.94
CA PRO A 246 -12.99 -5.09 15.30
C PRO A 246 -11.88 -4.39 14.49
N PRO A 247 -12.23 -3.48 13.55
CA PRO A 247 -11.25 -2.68 12.81
C PRO A 247 -10.33 -1.90 13.76
N SER A 248 -9.05 -2.22 13.74
CA SER A 248 -8.02 -1.53 14.54
C SER A 248 -6.64 -1.65 13.90
N ILE A 249 -5.70 -0.84 14.35
CA ILE A 249 -4.27 -1.08 14.11
C ILE A 249 -3.71 -1.75 15.36
N TYR A 250 -3.24 -2.98 15.22
CA TYR A 250 -2.54 -3.70 16.26
C TYR A 250 -1.06 -3.39 16.20
N CYS A 251 -0.48 -2.97 17.31
CA CYS A 251 0.96 -2.74 17.42
C CYS A 251 1.57 -3.54 18.56
N GLU A 252 2.78 -4.03 18.31
CA GLU A 252 3.60 -4.77 19.26
C GLU A 252 4.92 -4.06 19.51
N ALA A 253 5.30 -3.93 20.77
CA ALA A 253 6.61 -3.49 21.20
C ALA A 253 7.43 -4.71 21.65
N GLN A 254 8.59 -4.92 21.03
CA GLN A 254 9.46 -6.06 21.28
C GLN A 254 9.76 -6.28 22.77
N SER A 255 9.59 -7.49 23.27
CA SER A 255 9.88 -7.84 24.67
C SER A 255 11.23 -8.55 24.85
N ALA A 256 11.68 -8.67 26.09
CA ALA A 256 12.81 -9.53 26.45
C ALA A 256 12.53 -11.02 26.25
N ASP A 257 11.27 -11.46 26.28
CA ASP A 257 10.89 -12.84 26.00
C ASP A 257 11.09 -13.19 24.53
N SER A 258 10.84 -12.23 23.64
CA SER A 258 11.09 -12.38 22.20
C SER A 258 12.58 -12.24 21.84
N TRP A 259 13.33 -11.44 22.61
CA TRP A 259 14.74 -11.16 22.39
C TRP A 259 15.46 -10.91 23.72
N PRO A 260 16.16 -11.93 24.27
CA PRO A 260 16.73 -11.85 25.62
C PRO A 260 17.72 -10.71 25.85
N ALA A 261 18.38 -10.19 24.80
CA ALA A 261 19.31 -9.06 24.97
C ALA A 261 18.62 -7.75 25.39
N LEU A 262 17.29 -7.67 25.26
CA LEU A 262 16.50 -6.54 25.74
C LEU A 262 16.34 -6.53 27.27
N SER A 263 16.68 -7.61 27.98
CA SER A 263 16.54 -7.69 29.45
C SER A 263 17.31 -6.59 30.20
N ALA A 264 18.47 -6.17 29.71
CA ALA A 264 19.23 -5.06 30.29
C ALA A 264 18.61 -3.68 29.99
N MET A 265 17.80 -3.60 28.93
CA MET A 265 17.18 -2.37 28.46
C MET A 265 15.79 -2.17 29.05
N LEU A 266 14.96 -3.22 29.11
CA LEU A 266 13.59 -3.21 29.62
C LEU A 266 13.57 -3.28 31.16
N THR A 267 14.12 -2.25 31.80
CA THR A 267 14.02 -2.04 33.25
C THR A 267 12.56 -1.89 33.69
N ALA A 268 12.29 -2.07 34.99
CA ALA A 268 10.95 -1.90 35.56
C ALA A 268 10.34 -0.52 35.22
N ASP A 269 11.14 0.56 35.25
CA ASP A 269 10.69 1.91 34.90
C ASP A 269 10.28 2.01 33.42
N ARG A 270 11.01 1.36 32.50
CA ARG A 270 10.69 1.36 31.07
C ARG A 270 9.47 0.49 30.75
N VAL A 271 9.30 -0.63 31.46
CA VAL A 271 8.06 -1.44 31.38
C VAL A 271 6.86 -0.65 31.92
N ALA A 272 7.02 0.09 33.02
CA ALA A 272 5.96 0.95 33.53
C ALA A 272 5.54 2.03 32.51
N ARG A 273 6.47 2.54 31.69
CA ARG A 273 6.15 3.47 30.59
C ARG A 273 5.34 2.80 29.47
N LEU A 274 5.65 1.55 29.11
CA LEU A 274 4.82 0.76 28.18
C LEU A 274 3.40 0.63 28.69
N HIS A 275 3.23 0.25 29.96
CA HIS A 275 1.92 0.13 30.60
C HIS A 275 1.19 1.46 30.67
N ALA A 276 1.88 2.55 31.00
CA ALA A 276 1.30 3.90 30.99
C ALA A 276 0.85 4.35 29.59
N ALA A 277 1.53 3.89 28.54
CA ALA A 277 1.12 4.09 27.15
C ALA A 277 -0.02 3.14 26.70
N GLY A 278 -0.48 2.25 27.59
CA GLY A 278 -1.59 1.33 27.36
C GLY A 278 -1.20 0.02 26.66
N PHE A 279 0.09 -0.33 26.60
CA PHE A 279 0.51 -1.65 26.15
C PHE A 279 0.27 -2.68 27.24
N ALA A 280 -0.34 -3.80 26.88
CA ALA A 280 -0.51 -4.97 27.74
C ALA A 280 0.73 -5.87 27.71
N ASP A 281 0.89 -6.68 28.75
CA ASP A 281 1.97 -7.65 28.87
C ASP A 281 1.92 -8.72 27.76
N PRO A 282 3.07 -9.36 27.46
CA PRO A 282 3.13 -10.56 26.63
C PRO A 282 2.11 -11.62 27.07
N GLY A 283 1.54 -12.36 26.11
CA GLY A 283 0.58 -13.43 26.38
C GLY A 283 -0.28 -13.83 25.18
N ARG A 284 -0.59 -12.87 24.30
CA ARG A 284 -1.15 -13.16 22.97
C ARG A 284 -0.04 -13.47 21.96
N ALA A 285 1.05 -12.73 22.08
CA ALA A 285 2.30 -12.82 21.36
C ALA A 285 3.45 -12.70 22.38
N PRO A 286 4.70 -13.01 22.02
CA PRO A 286 5.82 -12.82 22.95
C PRO A 286 6.06 -11.34 23.27
N ASN A 287 5.47 -10.39 22.54
CA ASN A 287 5.68 -8.95 22.67
C ASN A 287 4.60 -8.25 23.52
N TYR A 288 4.93 -7.06 24.04
CA TYR A 288 3.93 -6.15 24.59
C TYR A 288 3.04 -5.67 23.45
N TRP A 289 1.75 -5.44 23.69
CA TRP A 289 0.82 -5.13 22.60
C TRP A 289 -0.26 -4.12 22.96
N LYS A 290 -0.74 -3.40 21.95
CA LYS A 290 -1.87 -2.45 22.03
C LYS A 290 -2.61 -2.43 20.70
N SER A 291 -3.95 -2.50 20.73
CA SER A 291 -4.78 -2.25 19.56
C SER A 291 -5.34 -0.83 19.60
N TYR A 292 -5.27 -0.12 18.48
CA TYR A 292 -5.78 1.22 18.29
C TYR A 292 -7.06 1.16 17.45
N PRO A 293 -8.26 1.30 18.07
CA PRO A 293 -9.52 1.29 17.33
C PRO A 293 -9.55 2.44 16.32
N LEU A 294 -9.98 2.16 15.09
CA LEU A 294 -9.91 3.14 14.00
C LEU A 294 -10.86 4.32 14.17
N ASP A 295 -11.90 4.17 14.99
CA ASP A 295 -12.90 5.20 15.28
C ASP A 295 -12.43 6.24 16.32
N SER A 296 -11.34 5.97 17.04
CA SER A 296 -10.92 6.77 18.19
C SER A 296 -9.47 7.27 18.12
N ALA A 297 -8.61 6.65 17.32
CA ALA A 297 -7.23 7.09 17.12
C ALA A 297 -7.01 7.56 15.69
N ASP A 298 -6.41 8.75 15.50
CA ASP A 298 -5.90 9.19 14.20
C ASP A 298 -4.48 8.68 13.93
N ASP A 299 -4.06 8.70 12.67
CA ASP A 299 -2.78 8.12 12.24
C ASP A 299 -1.57 8.85 12.83
N ALA A 300 -1.70 10.16 13.08
CA ALA A 300 -0.64 10.98 13.67
C ALA A 300 -0.44 10.65 15.16
N THR A 301 -1.52 10.36 15.88
CA THR A 301 -1.50 9.96 17.28
C THR A 301 -0.84 8.60 17.45
N ILE A 302 -1.23 7.61 16.63
CA ILE A 302 -0.58 6.29 16.65
C ILE A 302 0.91 6.43 16.33
N ALA A 303 1.27 7.21 15.30
CA ALA A 303 2.66 7.45 14.93
C ALA A 303 3.48 8.09 16.06
N ARG A 304 2.90 9.08 16.76
CA ARG A 304 3.51 9.70 17.95
C ARG A 304 3.74 8.67 19.05
N ASP A 305 2.76 7.82 19.32
CA ASP A 305 2.92 6.74 20.31
C ASP A 305 4.09 5.83 19.93
N MET A 306 4.20 5.42 18.65
CA MET A 306 5.31 4.55 18.20
C MET A 306 6.68 5.21 18.42
N LEU A 307 6.83 6.47 18.03
CA LEU A 307 8.08 7.21 18.22
C LEU A 307 8.39 7.46 19.69
N THR A 308 7.36 7.69 20.52
CA THR A 308 7.51 7.81 21.97
C THR A 308 7.98 6.50 22.58
N ILE A 309 7.41 5.36 22.20
CA ILE A 309 7.87 4.05 22.67
C ILE A 309 9.33 3.80 22.25
N LEU A 310 9.69 4.06 20.99
CA LEU A 310 11.08 3.94 20.53
C LEU A 310 12.05 4.75 21.39
N HIS A 311 11.68 5.98 21.74
CA HIS A 311 12.50 6.84 22.59
C HIS A 311 12.49 6.41 24.06
N ASP A 312 11.34 6.39 24.70
CA ASP A 312 11.21 6.26 26.16
C ASP A 312 11.51 4.84 26.66
N VAL A 313 11.20 3.83 25.85
CA VAL A 313 11.32 2.42 26.24
C VAL A 313 12.63 1.85 25.73
N TYR A 314 12.97 2.12 24.46
CA TYR A 314 14.20 1.58 23.88
C TYR A 314 15.38 2.54 23.97
N GLY A 315 15.17 3.83 24.21
CA GLY A 315 16.27 4.82 24.29
C GLY A 315 16.75 5.27 22.92
N TYR A 316 15.92 5.14 21.87
CA TYR A 316 16.26 5.61 20.55
C TYR A 316 16.25 7.14 20.50
N THR A 317 17.39 7.73 20.13
CA THR A 317 17.58 9.20 20.09
C THR A 317 17.63 9.77 18.68
N GLY A 318 17.49 8.93 17.63
CA GLY A 318 17.63 9.36 16.24
C GLY A 318 19.08 9.47 15.75
N ALA A 319 20.07 9.07 16.57
CA ALA A 319 21.49 9.10 16.18
C ALA A 319 21.81 8.19 14.97
N GLN A 320 21.06 7.09 14.83
CA GLN A 320 21.05 6.26 13.63
C GLN A 320 19.75 6.45 12.88
N LYS A 321 19.74 6.18 11.57
CA LYS A 321 18.54 6.29 10.75
C LYS A 321 17.53 5.21 11.15
N LEU A 322 16.29 5.60 11.45
CA LEU A 322 15.20 4.67 11.73
C LEU A 322 15.00 3.72 10.53
N LYS A 323 15.11 2.42 10.79
CA LYS A 323 14.83 1.41 9.79
C LYS A 323 13.33 1.18 9.75
N VAL A 324 12.74 1.34 8.57
CA VAL A 324 11.33 1.07 8.33
C VAL A 324 11.26 -0.04 7.32
N THR A 325 10.71 -1.18 7.74
CA THR A 325 10.54 -2.35 6.88
C THR A 325 9.05 -2.59 6.72
N THR A 326 8.61 -2.73 5.48
CA THR A 326 7.27 -3.20 5.14
C THR A 326 7.42 -4.54 4.45
N GLU A 327 6.36 -5.34 4.41
CA GLU A 327 6.40 -6.68 3.82
C GLU A 327 7.13 -6.80 2.47
N ARG A 328 7.95 -7.86 2.39
CA ARG A 328 8.09 -8.71 1.21
C ARG A 328 6.98 -9.75 1.29
N SER A 329 6.25 -10.00 0.20
CA SER A 329 5.45 -11.23 0.09
C SER A 329 6.29 -12.43 0.53
N PRO A 330 5.70 -13.45 1.18
CA PRO A 330 6.36 -14.73 1.31
C PRO A 330 6.79 -15.16 -0.09
N LYS A 331 8.06 -15.53 -0.25
CA LYS A 331 8.41 -16.37 -1.38
C LYS A 331 7.53 -17.62 -1.24
N GLY A 332 6.59 -17.79 -2.16
CA GLY A 332 6.00 -19.10 -2.42
C GLY A 332 7.08 -20.11 -2.79
#